data_AF-A0A537ECE9-F1
#
_entry.id   AF-A0A537ECE9-F1
#
_cell.length_a   1.000
_cell.length_b   1.000
_cell.length_c   1.000
_cell.angle_alpha   90.00
_cell.angle_beta   90.00
_cell.angle_gamma   90.00
#
_symmetry.space_group_name_H-M   'P 1'
#
loop_
_entity.id
_entity.type
_entity.pdbx_description
1 polymer ?
#
loop_
_entity_poly.entity_id
_entity_poly.type
_entity_poly.pdbx_seq_one_letter_code
_entity_poly.pdbx_strand_id
1 'polypeptide(L)' 'APGCEPNTVVSLMQKGYTLHDRVLRPALVTVAKQLENDDRNPISDIDLD' A
#
# COMPACT_ATOMS: atom_id res chain seq x y z
N ALA A 1 8.83 -3.01 3.44
CA ALA A 1 10.06 -3.83 3.50
C ALA A 1 10.84 -3.58 2.21
N PRO A 2 12.15 -3.29 2.27
CA PRO A 2 12.97 -3.16 1.07
C PRO A 2 13.03 -4.52 0.37
N GLY A 3 12.65 -4.58 -0.91
CA GLY A 3 12.70 -5.79 -1.74
C GLY A 3 11.36 -6.40 -2.18
N CYS A 4 10.21 -5.75 -1.92
CA CYS A 4 8.94 -6.18 -2.52
C CYS A 4 8.74 -5.54 -3.90
N GLU A 5 8.32 -6.34 -4.88
CA GLU A 5 7.97 -5.86 -6.22
C GLU A 5 6.83 -4.81 -6.17
N PRO A 6 6.88 -3.77 -7.02
CA PRO A 6 5.84 -2.74 -7.09
C PRO A 6 4.44 -3.34 -7.30
N ASN A 7 3.40 -2.65 -6.80
CA ASN A 7 1.99 -3.07 -6.90
C ASN A 7 1.67 -4.39 -6.17
N THR A 8 2.58 -4.88 -5.31
CA THR A 8 2.35 -6.06 -4.49
C THR A 8 1.86 -5.68 -3.09
N VAL A 9 0.97 -6.48 -2.51
CA VAL A 9 0.50 -6.29 -1.12
C VAL A 9 1.61 -6.73 -0.16
N VAL A 10 2.07 -5.81 0.69
CA VAL A 10 3.17 -6.04 1.64
C VAL A 10 2.66 -6.42 3.02
N SER A 11 1.55 -5.82 3.46
CA SER A 11 0.98 -6.10 4.77
C SER A 11 -0.53 -5.87 4.80
N LEU A 12 -1.19 -6.56 5.73
CA LEU A 12 -2.62 -6.45 6.00
C LEU A 12 -2.82 -5.76 7.34
N MET A 13 -3.40 -4.57 7.32
CA MET A 13 -3.76 -3.84 8.53
C MET A 13 -5.12 -4.31 9.06
N GLN A 14 -6.05 -4.58 8.15
CA GLN A 14 -7.38 -5.06 8.49
C GLN A 14 -7.82 -6.13 7.48
N LYS A 15 -8.25 -7.29 7.99
CA LYS A 15 -8.70 -8.39 7.13
C LYS A 15 -9.96 -8.01 6.35
N GLY A 16 -10.07 -8.47 5.10
CA GLY A 16 -11.31 -8.39 4.31
C GLY A 16 -12.12 -9.67 4.47
N TYR A 17 -13.41 -9.61 4.16
CA TYR A 17 -14.30 -10.77 4.18
C TYR A 17 -15.18 -10.80 2.94
N THR A 18 -15.36 -12.00 2.39
CA THR A 18 -16.28 -12.30 1.31
C THR A 18 -17.32 -13.30 1.80
N LEU A 19 -18.52 -13.23 1.23
CA LEU A 19 -19.57 -14.23 1.43
C LEU A 19 -20.00 -14.71 0.05
N HIS A 20 -19.62 -15.94 -0.30
CA HIS A 20 -19.70 -16.43 -1.67
C HIS A 20 -19.00 -15.43 -2.61
N ASP A 21 -19.68 -15.00 -3.68
CA ASP A 21 -19.13 -14.06 -4.67
C ASP A 21 -19.31 -12.58 -4.29
N ARG A 22 -19.78 -12.29 -3.07
CA ARG A 22 -20.05 -10.92 -2.61
C ARG A 22 -18.96 -10.45 -1.64
N VAL A 23 -18.41 -9.27 -1.91
CA VAL A 23 -17.48 -8.61 -0.99
C VAL A 23 -18.30 -7.93 0.12
N LEU A 24 -18.17 -8.43 1.36
CA LEU A 24 -18.84 -7.83 2.52
C LEU A 24 -18.06 -6.62 3.03
N ARG A 25 -16.73 -6.75 3.11
CA ARG A 25 -15.82 -5.61 3.23
C ARG A 25 -14.47 -5.92 2.59
N PRO A 26 -13.84 -4.95 1.92
CA PRO A 26 -12.48 -5.11 1.43
C PRO A 26 -11.46 -5.14 2.58
N ALA A 27 -10.30 -5.74 2.33
CA ALA A 27 -9.18 -5.67 3.26
C ALA A 27 -8.52 -4.30 3.18
N LEU A 28 -8.04 -3.78 4.32
CA LEU A 28 -7.17 -2.62 4.34
C LEU A 28 -5.72 -3.11 4.29
N VAL A 29 -5.01 -2.69 3.25
CA VAL A 29 -3.70 -3.23 2.90
C VAL A 29 -2.71 -2.10 2.64
N THR A 30 -1.42 -2.41 2.83
CA THR A 30 -0.31 -1.56 2.37
C THR A 30 0.28 -2.17 1.11
N VAL A 31 0.40 -1.38 0.04
CA VAL A 31 0.96 -1.81 -1.25
C VAL A 31 2.38 -1.29 -1.40
N ALA A 32 3.26 -2.08 -2.02
CA ALA A 32 4.61 -1.67 -2.34
C ALA A 32 4.58 -0.59 -3.43
N LYS A 33 5.18 0.56 -3.12
CA LYS A 33 5.39 1.64 -4.10
C LYS A 33 6.47 1.21 -5.09
N GLN A 34 6.36 1.67 -6.33
CA GLN A 34 7.47 1.59 -7.28
C GLN A 34 8.70 2.31 -6.72
N LEU A 35 9.78 1.55 -6.55
CA LEU A 35 11.11 2.07 -6.33
C LEU A 35 11.66 2.45 -7.71
N GLU A 36 11.30 3.63 -8.22
CA GLU A 36 12.20 4.31 -9.14
C GLU A 36 13.43 4.70 -8.32
N ASN A 37 14.63 4.46 -8.84
CA ASN A 37 15.90 4.72 -8.13
C ASN A 37 16.08 6.22 -7.83
N ASP A 38 15.33 6.76 -6.89
CA ASP A 38 15.54 8.07 -6.30
C ASP A 38 14.92 8.10 -4.90
N ASP A 39 15.75 8.44 -3.92
CA ASP A 39 15.46 8.55 -2.49
C ASP A 39 14.57 9.77 -2.16
N ARG A 40 13.60 10.07 -3.01
CA ARG A 40 12.66 11.19 -2.83
C ARG A 40 11.36 10.65 -2.24
N ASN A 41 11.26 10.73 -0.92
CA ASN A 41 9.97 10.64 -0.23
C ASN A 41 9.05 11.76 -0.78
N PRO A 42 7.97 11.44 -1.52
CA PRO A 42 7.12 12.47 -2.16
C PRO A 42 6.27 13.27 -1.16
N ILE A 43 6.40 13.00 0.15
CA ILE A 43 5.76 13.79 1.22
C ILE A 43 6.67 14.96 1.65
N SER A 44 7.86 15.12 1.06
CA SER A 44 8.77 16.22 1.39
C SER A 44 8.30 17.61 0.93
N ASP A 45 7.26 17.68 0.10
CA ASP A 45 6.81 18.93 -0.52
C ASP A 45 5.60 19.55 0.22
N ILE A 46 5.37 19.16 1.50
CA ILE A 46 4.58 19.99 2.41
C ILE A 46 5.52 21.07 2.96
N ASP A 47 5.60 22.17 2.22
CA ASP A 47 6.08 23.43 2.74
C ASP A 47 5.19 23.83 3.93
N LEU A 48 5.74 23.63 5.13
CA LEU A 48 5.23 24.15 6.40
C LEU A 48 5.65 25.62 6.49
N ASP A 49 4.79 26.51 6.03
CA ASP A 49 4.70 27.88 6.54
C ASP A 49 3.68 27.94 7.69
#